data_AF-A0AAF0MPH5-F1
#
_entry.id   AF-A0AAF0MPH5-F1
#
_cell.length_a   1.000
_cell.length_b   1.000
_cell.length_c   1.000
_cell.angle_alpha   90.00
_cell.angle_beta   90.00
_cell.angle_gamma   90.00
#
_symmetry.space_group_name_H-M   'P 1'
#
loop_
_entity.id
_entity.type
_entity.pdbx_description
1 polymer ?
#
loop_
_entity_poly.entity_id
_entity_poly.type
_entity_poly.pdbx_seq_one_letter_code
_entity_poly.pdbx_strand_id
1 'polypeptide(L)'
;MENKSILTLIAVVVIIEVILAGAVIYILSDHGQTEYTLYIGLNDSVTGEDYDPVEAAEWVDEIVLKYMGGLTRYNADGAYTYDDGNIAHEQSLVYYLTDVSYEDVHKICDEVKDLLHQSSILISIGKPKIEFY
;
A
#
# COMPACT_ATOMS: atom_id res chain seq x y z
N MET A 1 22.86 -12.28 52.39
CA MET A 1 22.27 -11.01 51.92
C MET A 1 22.84 -10.58 50.56
N GLU A 2 24.13 -10.85 50.29
CA GLU A 2 24.81 -10.49 49.03
C GLU A 2 24.17 -11.05 47.74
N ASN A 3 23.76 -12.32 47.70
CA ASN A 3 23.22 -12.91 46.46
C ASN A 3 21.90 -12.29 45.99
N LYS A 4 21.06 -11.81 46.90
CA LYS A 4 19.80 -11.12 46.52
C LYS A 4 20.10 -9.76 45.88
N SER A 5 21.04 -9.01 46.43
CA SER A 5 21.46 -7.71 45.88
C SER A 5 22.11 -7.86 44.50
N ILE A 6 22.91 -8.92 44.30
CA ILE A 6 23.51 -9.25 43.00
C ILE A 6 22.44 -9.63 41.97
N LEU A 7 21.47 -10.48 42.34
CA LEU A 7 20.36 -10.86 41.45
C LEU A 7 19.49 -9.66 41.08
N THR A 8 19.22 -8.75 42.03
CA THR A 8 18.49 -7.51 41.76
C THR A 8 19.26 -6.61 40.79
N LEU A 9 20.58 -6.48 40.95
CA LEU A 9 21.41 -5.70 40.04
C LEU A 9 21.40 -6.26 38.62
N ILE A 10 21.53 -7.58 38.47
CA ILE A 10 21.46 -8.27 37.17
C ILE A 10 20.11 -8.02 36.51
N ALA A 11 19.00 -8.16 37.26
CA ALA A 11 17.67 -7.91 36.73
C ALA A 11 17.49 -6.47 36.22
N VAL A 12 18.02 -5.48 36.95
CA VAL A 12 17.97 -4.07 36.53
C VAL A 12 18.77 -3.84 35.25
N VAL A 13 19.98 -4.41 35.14
CA VAL A 13 20.80 -4.28 33.93
C VAL A 13 20.10 -4.89 32.72
N VAL A 14 19.53 -6.08 32.86
CA VAL A 14 18.78 -6.74 31.77
C VAL A 14 17.57 -5.91 31.34
N ILE A 15 16.82 -5.34 32.29
CA ILE A 15 15.68 -4.46 31.97
C ILE A 15 16.15 -3.23 31.18
N ILE A 16 17.27 -2.61 31.59
CA ILE A 16 17.83 -1.46 30.89
C ILE A 16 18.23 -1.83 29.45
N GLU A 17 18.87 -2.98 29.25
CA GLU A 17 19.24 -3.45 27.91
C GLU A 17 18.01 -3.68 27.02
N VAL A 18 16.93 -4.25 27.56
CA VAL A 18 15.67 -4.43 26.80
C VAL A 18 15.05 -3.09 26.43
N ILE A 19 15.00 -2.12 27.35
CA ILE A 19 14.46 -0.77 27.08
C ILE A 19 15.30 -0.07 26.01
N LEU A 20 16.63 -0.13 26.12
CA LEU A 20 17.54 0.46 25.14
C LEU A 20 17.38 -0.18 23.75
N ALA A 21 17.28 -1.51 23.68
CA ALA A 21 17.03 -2.22 22.43
C ALA A 21 15.69 -1.80 21.80
N GLY A 22 14.62 -1.70 22.61
CA GLY A 22 13.31 -1.23 22.14
C GLY A 22 13.34 0.20 21.61
N ALA A 23 14.03 1.11 22.29
CA ALA A 23 14.18 2.49 21.85
C ALA A 23 14.98 2.61 20.54
N VAL A 24 16.06 1.83 20.39
CA VAL A 24 16.85 1.77 19.15
C VAL A 24 16.01 1.22 18.00
N ILE A 25 15.26 0.14 18.22
CA ILE A 25 14.35 -0.41 17.21
C ILE A 25 13.29 0.62 16.82
N TYR A 26 12.71 1.35 17.77
CA TYR A 26 11.72 2.39 17.49
C TYR A 26 12.31 3.55 16.67
N ILE A 27 13.51 4.04 17.02
CA ILE A 27 14.18 5.13 16.28
C ILE A 27 14.58 4.67 14.87
N LEU A 28 15.01 3.42 14.72
CA LEU A 28 15.37 2.83 13.44
C LEU A 28 14.16 2.37 12.62
N SER A 29 12.97 2.32 13.23
CA SER A 29 11.75 2.02 12.50
C SER A 29 11.50 3.20 11.57
N ASP A 30 11.70 2.96 10.29
CA ASP A 30 11.47 3.93 9.23
C ASP A 30 9.99 4.32 9.22
N HIS A 31 9.68 5.43 9.90
CA HIS A 31 8.39 6.11 9.85
C HIS A 31 8.28 7.05 8.65
N GLY A 32 9.18 6.94 7.66
CA GLY A 32 9.05 7.66 6.40
C GLY A 32 7.68 7.41 5.81
N GLN A 33 6.99 8.50 5.41
CA GLN A 33 5.71 8.37 4.75
C GLN A 33 5.90 7.54 3.49
N THR A 34 5.20 6.41 3.42
CA THR A 34 5.24 5.53 2.25
C THR A 34 4.23 6.05 1.25
N GLU A 35 4.67 6.11 0.01
CA GLU A 35 3.85 6.47 -1.14
C GLU A 35 3.53 5.20 -1.92
N TYR A 36 2.28 5.06 -2.34
CA TYR A 36 1.83 3.96 -3.18
C TYR A 36 1.27 4.51 -4.47
N THR A 37 1.71 3.96 -5.60
CA THR A 37 1.05 4.18 -6.90
C THR A 37 0.38 2.89 -7.34
N LEU A 38 -0.94 2.92 -7.53
CA LEU A 38 -1.70 1.79 -8.05
C LEU A 38 -1.93 1.99 -9.54
N TYR A 39 -1.70 0.95 -10.34
CA TYR A 39 -2.01 0.94 -11.77
C TYR A 39 -3.04 -0.15 -12.03
N ILE A 40 -4.22 0.26 -12.48
CA ILE A 40 -5.42 -0.56 -12.56
C ILE A 40 -5.87 -0.59 -14.02
N GLY A 41 -5.86 -1.78 -14.65
CA GLY A 41 -6.42 -1.98 -15.98
C GLY A 41 -7.95 -1.83 -15.98
N LEU A 42 -8.51 -1.56 -17.15
CA LEU A 42 -9.96 -1.37 -17.33
C LEU A 42 -10.58 -2.43 -18.24
N ASN A 43 -9.80 -3.39 -18.74
CA ASN A 43 -10.33 -4.55 -19.46
C ASN A 43 -10.86 -5.58 -18.46
N ASP A 44 -12.15 -5.88 -18.52
CA ASP A 44 -12.77 -6.92 -17.70
C ASP A 44 -12.22 -8.29 -18.13
N SER A 45 -11.53 -9.01 -17.22
CA SER A 45 -10.91 -10.30 -17.58
C SER A 45 -11.90 -11.44 -17.82
N VAL A 46 -13.17 -11.26 -17.45
CA VAL A 46 -14.25 -12.24 -17.66
C VAL A 46 -14.93 -12.02 -19.00
N THR A 47 -15.23 -10.78 -19.38
CA THR A 47 -15.94 -10.46 -20.62
C THR A 47 -15.02 -10.08 -21.78
N GLY A 48 -13.83 -9.56 -21.49
CA GLY A 48 -12.89 -8.98 -22.44
C GLY A 48 -13.27 -7.58 -22.93
N GLU A 49 -14.32 -6.97 -22.35
CA GLU A 49 -14.75 -5.61 -22.68
C GLU A 49 -14.12 -4.58 -21.74
N ASP A 50 -13.84 -3.39 -22.24
CA ASP A 50 -13.31 -2.29 -21.43
C ASP A 50 -14.45 -1.58 -20.68
N TYR A 51 -14.23 -1.29 -19.40
CA TYR A 51 -15.08 -0.38 -18.64
C TYR A 51 -14.94 1.06 -19.15
N ASP A 52 -16.01 1.85 -19.03
CA ASP A 52 -15.90 3.30 -19.22
C ASP A 52 -14.98 3.90 -18.13
N PRO A 53 -13.92 4.66 -18.50
CA PRO A 53 -12.96 5.16 -17.52
C PRO A 53 -13.52 6.16 -16.51
N VAL A 54 -14.59 6.88 -16.85
CA VAL A 54 -15.20 7.84 -15.92
C VAL A 54 -16.00 7.06 -14.89
N GLU A 55 -16.83 6.13 -15.33
CA GLU A 55 -17.67 5.31 -14.46
C GLU A 55 -16.83 4.40 -13.56
N ALA A 56 -15.85 3.69 -14.12
CA ALA A 56 -14.94 2.85 -13.35
C ALA A 56 -14.18 3.65 -12.29
N ALA A 57 -13.77 4.87 -12.61
CA ALA A 57 -13.07 5.72 -11.65
C ALA A 57 -13.97 6.17 -10.50
N GLU A 58 -15.25 6.46 -10.74
CA GLU A 58 -16.19 6.78 -9.66
C GLU A 58 -16.33 5.61 -8.67
N TRP A 59 -16.43 4.38 -9.17
CA TRP A 59 -16.52 3.19 -8.31
C TRP A 59 -15.22 2.94 -7.53
N VAL A 60 -14.06 3.11 -8.16
CA VAL A 60 -12.77 2.94 -7.48
C VAL A 60 -12.53 4.06 -6.48
N ASP A 61 -12.93 5.30 -6.79
CA ASP A 61 -12.85 6.44 -5.87
C ASP A 61 -13.67 6.15 -4.60
N GLU A 62 -14.87 5.57 -4.72
CA GLU A 62 -15.67 5.15 -3.57
C GLU A 62 -14.96 4.11 -2.70
N ILE A 63 -14.26 3.13 -3.29
CA ILE A 63 -13.48 2.14 -2.54
C ILE A 63 -12.32 2.81 -1.81
N VAL A 64 -11.51 3.60 -2.52
CA VAL A 64 -10.32 4.26 -1.97
C VAL A 64 -10.72 5.17 -0.79
N LEU A 65 -11.79 5.95 -0.94
CA LEU A 65 -12.27 6.88 0.10
C LEU A 65 -12.84 6.21 1.37
N LYS A 66 -13.09 4.90 1.37
CA LYS A 66 -13.40 4.15 2.62
C LYS A 66 -12.20 4.09 3.56
N TYR A 67 -10.99 4.14 3.01
CA TYR A 67 -9.73 3.90 3.73
C TYR A 67 -8.90 5.17 3.96
N MET A 68 -9.20 6.25 3.23
CA MET A 68 -8.45 7.50 3.34
C MET A 68 -9.31 8.73 3.03
N GLY A 69 -8.89 9.89 3.52
CA GLY A 69 -9.66 11.14 3.44
C GLY A 69 -9.59 11.88 2.10
N GLY A 70 -8.79 11.40 1.14
CA GLY A 70 -8.63 12.02 -0.17
C GLY A 70 -7.76 11.18 -1.09
N LEU A 71 -7.76 11.51 -2.38
CA LEU A 71 -6.99 10.79 -3.39
C LEU A 71 -6.56 11.73 -4.52
N THR A 72 -5.53 11.34 -5.25
CA THR A 72 -5.18 11.92 -6.55
C THR A 72 -5.15 10.80 -7.58
N ARG A 73 -5.82 11.00 -8.71
CA ARG A 73 -5.83 10.03 -9.80
C ARG A 73 -5.65 10.68 -11.16
N TYR A 74 -5.23 9.89 -12.13
CA TYR A 74 -5.22 10.26 -13.53
C TYR A 74 -5.48 9.02 -14.40
N ASN A 75 -5.95 9.28 -15.63
CA ASN A 75 -6.13 8.24 -16.63
C ASN A 75 -4.83 8.08 -17.42
N ALA A 76 -4.50 6.84 -17.76
CA ALA A 76 -3.35 6.48 -18.56
C ALA A 76 -3.72 5.44 -19.62
N ASP A 77 -2.85 5.24 -20.60
CA ASP A 77 -2.91 4.12 -21.52
C ASP A 77 -1.86 3.09 -21.08
N GLY A 78 -2.31 1.87 -20.83
CA GLY A 78 -1.51 0.74 -20.37
C GLY A 78 -1.28 -0.29 -21.46
N ALA A 79 -0.33 -1.18 -21.20
CA ALA A 79 -0.17 -2.40 -21.97
C ALA A 79 0.21 -3.56 -21.04
N TYR A 80 -0.46 -4.69 -21.21
CA TYR A 80 -0.22 -5.90 -20.44
C TYR A 80 0.03 -7.09 -21.36
N THR A 81 0.93 -7.99 -20.97
CA THR A 81 1.16 -9.24 -21.70
C THR A 81 0.40 -10.35 -21.01
N TYR A 82 -0.59 -10.92 -21.67
CA TYR A 82 -1.34 -12.08 -21.17
C TYR A 82 -0.45 -13.32 -21.11
N ASP A 83 -0.91 -14.35 -20.40
CA ASP A 83 -0.21 -15.63 -20.25
C ASP A 83 0.07 -16.36 -21.58
N ASP A 84 -0.72 -16.07 -22.62
CA ASP A 84 -0.55 -16.61 -23.97
C ASP A 84 0.49 -15.85 -24.82
N GLY A 85 1.07 -14.77 -24.27
CA GLY A 85 2.06 -13.92 -24.92
C GLY A 85 1.48 -12.79 -25.77
N ASN A 86 0.16 -12.65 -25.88
CA ASN A 86 -0.47 -11.53 -26.55
C ASN A 86 -0.39 -10.26 -25.70
N ILE A 87 -0.17 -9.12 -26.34
CA ILE A 87 -0.15 -7.81 -25.70
C ILE A 87 -1.54 -7.17 -25.84
N ALA A 88 -2.20 -6.92 -24.72
CA ALA A 88 -3.33 -6.01 -24.66
C ALA A 88 -2.86 -4.58 -24.50
N HIS A 89 -3.58 -3.67 -25.17
CA HIS A 89 -3.50 -2.24 -24.96
C HIS A 89 -4.86 -1.81 -24.44
N GLU A 90 -4.87 -1.22 -23.25
CA GLU A 90 -6.10 -0.88 -22.53
C GLU A 90 -5.94 0.46 -21.82
N GLN A 91 -7.06 1.10 -21.48
CA GLN A 91 -7.01 2.25 -20.59
C GLN A 91 -6.73 1.78 -19.16
N SER A 92 -6.14 2.67 -18.36
CA SER A 92 -5.82 2.37 -16.98
C SER A 92 -6.10 3.56 -16.08
N LEU A 93 -6.48 3.29 -14.84
CA LEU A 93 -6.52 4.27 -13.78
C LEU A 93 -5.23 4.20 -12.97
N VAL A 94 -4.68 5.36 -12.65
CA VAL A 94 -3.49 5.47 -11.82
C VAL A 94 -3.78 6.31 -10.59
N TYR A 95 -3.61 5.69 -9.41
CA TYR A 95 -3.88 6.31 -8.12
C TYR A 95 -2.58 6.58 -7.39
N TYR A 96 -2.41 7.82 -6.93
CA TYR A 96 -1.30 8.25 -6.08
C TYR A 96 -1.79 8.39 -4.65
N LEU A 97 -1.34 7.49 -3.78
CA LEU A 97 -1.79 7.37 -2.40
C LEU A 97 -0.63 7.64 -1.44
N THR A 98 -0.85 8.52 -0.49
CA THR A 98 0.09 8.87 0.58
C THR A 98 -0.63 8.77 1.92
N ASP A 99 0.13 8.54 2.99
CA ASP A 99 -0.43 8.44 4.35
C ASP A 99 -1.48 7.33 4.49
N VAL A 100 -1.27 6.22 3.78
CA VAL A 100 -2.11 5.02 3.83
C VAL A 100 -1.27 3.82 4.29
N SER A 101 -1.86 2.95 5.10
CA SER A 101 -1.17 1.76 5.59
C SER A 101 -1.01 0.72 4.47
N TYR A 102 0.04 -0.08 4.54
CA TYR A 102 0.22 -1.22 3.63
C TYR A 102 -0.99 -2.15 3.61
N GLU A 103 -1.56 -2.43 4.80
CA GLU A 103 -2.73 -3.31 4.93
C GLU A 103 -3.95 -2.74 4.21
N ASP A 104 -4.20 -1.44 4.34
CA ASP A 104 -5.34 -0.79 3.69
C ASP A 104 -5.15 -0.69 2.18
N VAL A 105 -3.93 -0.45 1.68
CA VAL A 105 -3.63 -0.51 0.24
C VAL A 105 -3.98 -1.89 -0.34
N HIS A 106 -3.65 -2.97 0.38
CA HIS A 106 -3.99 -4.32 -0.06
C HIS A 106 -5.50 -4.57 -0.03
N LYS A 107 -6.22 -4.10 0.99
CA LYS A 107 -7.70 -4.20 1.03
C LYS A 107 -8.36 -3.42 -0.13
N ILE A 108 -7.86 -2.22 -0.43
CA ILE A 108 -8.29 -1.44 -1.60
C ILE A 108 -8.09 -2.28 -2.86
N CYS A 109 -6.91 -2.86 -3.06
CA CYS A 109 -6.62 -3.65 -4.25
C CYS A 109 -7.53 -4.89 -4.36
N ASP A 110 -7.79 -5.59 -3.24
CA ASP A 110 -8.69 -6.75 -3.23
C ASP A 110 -10.11 -6.35 -3.63
N GLU A 111 -10.68 -5.29 -3.03
CA GLU A 111 -12.01 -4.79 -3.39
C GLU A 111 -12.10 -4.32 -4.86
N VAL A 112 -11.07 -3.62 -5.35
CA VAL A 112 -11.03 -3.14 -6.74
C VAL A 112 -10.92 -4.31 -7.72
N LYS A 113 -10.11 -5.31 -7.41
CA LYS A 113 -9.99 -6.52 -8.25
C LYS A 113 -11.31 -7.25 -8.37
N ASP A 114 -12.02 -7.40 -7.27
CA ASP A 114 -13.32 -8.05 -7.26
C ASP A 114 -14.37 -7.23 -8.02
N LEU A 115 -14.37 -5.91 -7.86
CA LEU A 115 -15.30 -4.99 -8.53
C LEU A 115 -15.11 -4.96 -10.06
N LEU A 116 -13.87 -4.83 -10.52
CA LEU A 116 -13.52 -4.64 -11.94
C LEU A 116 -13.07 -5.95 -12.61
N HIS A 117 -13.25 -7.09 -11.95
CA HIS A 117 -12.78 -8.40 -12.40
C HIS A 117 -11.33 -8.39 -12.90
N GLN A 118 -10.43 -7.73 -12.19
CA GLN A 118 -9.02 -7.61 -12.60
C GLN A 118 -8.20 -8.82 -12.13
N SER A 119 -7.38 -9.38 -13.02
CA SER A 119 -6.46 -10.47 -12.67
C SER A 119 -5.37 -10.00 -11.71
N SER A 120 -4.90 -8.76 -11.89
CA SER A 120 -3.86 -8.13 -11.08
C SER A 120 -3.98 -6.61 -11.08
N ILE A 121 -3.41 -5.98 -10.06
CA ILE A 121 -3.19 -4.53 -9.96
C ILE A 121 -1.71 -4.35 -9.62
N LEU A 122 -1.01 -3.47 -10.33
CA LEU A 122 0.40 -3.19 -10.03
C LEU A 122 0.47 -2.15 -8.91
N ILE A 123 1.23 -2.48 -7.86
CA ILE A 123 1.53 -1.59 -6.74
C ILE A 123 3.00 -1.18 -6.82
N SER A 124 3.26 0.11 -7.03
CA SER A 124 4.60 0.70 -6.89
C SER A 124 4.71 1.36 -5.53
N ILE A 125 5.84 1.13 -4.84
CA ILE A 125 6.07 1.65 -3.49
C ILE A 125 7.26 2.63 -3.53
N GLY A 126 7.00 3.88 -3.16
CA GLY A 126 7.98 4.94 -3.02
C GLY A 126 8.27 5.27 -1.55
N LYS A 127 9.48 5.77 -1.28
CA LYS A 127 9.84 6.41 0.01
C LYS A 127 10.24 7.87 -0.22
N PRO A 128 9.31 8.73 -0.66
CA PRO A 128 9.61 10.13 -0.88
C PRO A 128 9.74 10.89 0.44
N LYS A 129 10.40 12.04 0.38
CA LYS A 129 10.26 13.06 1.41
C LYS A 129 8.99 13.87 1.11
N ILE A 130 7.96 13.70 1.94
CA ILE A 130 6.67 14.40 1.79
C ILE A 130 6.62 15.57 2.78
N GLU A 131 6.24 16.75 2.28
CA GLU A 131 5.99 17.95 3.08
C GLU A 131 4.68 18.59 2.63
N PHE A 132 3.85 19.02 3.59
CA PHE A 132 2.65 19.82 3.34
C PHE A 132 2.96 21.29 3.67
N TYR A 133 2.47 22.22 2.85
CA TYR A 133 2.63 23.67 3.07
C TYR A 133 1.41 24.26 3.78
#